data_AF-A0AAD5WH07-F1
#
_entry.id   AF-A0AAD5WH07-F1
#
_cell.length_a   1.000
_cell.length_b   1.000
_cell.length_c   1.000
_cell.angle_alpha   90.00
_cell.angle_beta   90.00
_cell.angle_gamma   90.00
#
_symmetry.space_group_name_H-M   'P 1'
#
loop_
_entity.id
_entity.type
_entity.pdbx_description
1 polymer ?
#
loop_
_entity_poly.entity_id
_entity_poly.type
_entity_poly.pdbx_seq_one_letter_code
_entity_poly.pdbx_strand_id
1 'polypeptide(L)' 'MDVEKKCDTGPTMVALMSPANYTSITGTLSTTNIIMANWSRMMWQNVVNRAVRMLASGPFGTHFFSATGTVGGN' A
#
# COMPACT_ATOMS: atom_id res chain seq x y z
N MET A 1 0.49 36.99 -13.35
CA MET A 1 -0.12 36.03 -14.31
C MET A 1 0.01 34.66 -13.67
N ASP A 2 -0.91 34.38 -12.76
CA ASP A 2 -0.97 33.12 -12.03
C ASP A 2 -1.60 32.07 -12.94
N VAL A 3 -0.82 31.05 -13.29
CA VAL A 3 -1.34 29.90 -14.03
C VAL A 3 -2.05 29.01 -13.02
N GLU A 4 -3.35 29.25 -12.84
CA GLU A 4 -4.22 28.35 -12.11
C GLU A 4 -4.29 27.01 -12.88
N LYS A 5 -3.69 25.96 -12.33
CA LYS A 5 -3.85 24.60 -12.86
C LYS A 5 -5.24 24.10 -12.52
N LYS A 6 -6.15 24.27 -13.47
CA LYS A 6 -7.51 23.73 -13.43
C LYS A 6 -7.46 22.23 -13.72
N CYS A 7 -7.85 21.40 -12.75
CA CYS A 7 -8.14 19.99 -13.00
C CYS A 7 -9.52 19.91 -13.66
N ASP A 8 -9.58 20.05 -14.99
CA ASP A 8 -10.82 19.88 -15.74
C ASP A 8 -11.29 18.42 -15.64
N THR A 9 -12.33 18.19 -14.86
CA THR A 9 -13.07 16.92 -14.81
C THR A 9 -14.24 17.02 -15.78
N GLY A 10 -13.93 16.94 -17.08
CA GLY A 10 -14.94 16.75 -18.14
C GLY A 10 -15.54 15.33 -18.11
N PRO A 11 -16.69 15.09 -18.77
CA PRO A 11 -17.44 13.82 -18.66
C PRO A 11 -16.77 12.64 -19.39
N THR A 12 -15.63 12.86 -20.04
CA THR A 12 -14.81 11.81 -20.64
C THR A 12 -13.65 11.49 -19.71
N MET A 13 -13.94 10.95 -18.53
CA MET A 13 -12.93 10.21 -17.78
C MET A 13 -12.65 8.92 -18.58
N VAL A 14 -11.82 9.03 -19.61
CA VAL A 14 -11.00 7.88 -19.99
C VAL A 14 -10.17 7.64 -18.76
N ALA A 15 -10.62 6.70 -17.92
CA ALA A 15 -9.79 6.10 -16.90
C ALA A 15 -8.61 5.52 -17.65
N LEU A 16 -7.56 6.32 -17.82
CA LEU A 16 -6.30 5.89 -18.39
C LEU A 16 -5.90 4.71 -17.51
N MET A 17 -5.96 3.54 -18.14
CA MET A 17 -5.62 2.26 -17.55
C MET A 17 -4.20 2.43 -17.02
N SER A 18 -4.08 2.76 -15.73
CA SER A 18 -2.81 2.86 -15.05
C SER A 18 -2.12 1.53 -15.33
N PRO A 19 -0.93 1.51 -15.96
CA PRO A 19 -0.29 0.26 -16.27
C PRO A 19 -0.21 -0.56 -14.98
N ALA A 20 -0.54 -1.85 -15.05
CA ALA A 20 -0.69 -2.78 -13.91
C ALA A 20 0.51 -2.79 -12.94
N ASN A 21 1.58 -2.10 -13.30
CA ASN A 21 2.80 -1.83 -12.57
C ASN A 21 2.61 -0.99 -11.30
N TYR A 22 1.47 -0.28 -11.14
CA TYR A 22 1.17 0.52 -9.94
C TYR A 22 0.14 -0.14 -9.00
N THR A 23 -0.08 -1.45 -9.10
CA THR A 23 -1.07 -2.17 -8.28
C THR A 23 -0.53 -2.63 -6.93
N SER A 24 0.77 -2.48 -6.67
CA SER A 24 1.42 -2.95 -5.44
C SER A 24 2.38 -1.92 -4.87
N ILE A 25 2.30 -1.73 -3.55
CA ILE A 25 3.31 -1.02 -2.76
C ILE A 25 4.15 -2.08 -2.04
N THR A 26 5.47 -2.00 -2.18
CA THR A 26 6.42 -2.93 -1.54
C THR A 26 7.41 -2.18 -0.65
N GLY A 27 7.96 -2.86 0.35
CA GLY A 27 8.94 -2.30 1.27
C GLY A 27 9.50 -3.36 2.20
N THR A 28 10.60 -3.03 2.89
CA THR A 28 11.27 -3.91 3.85
C THR A 28 11.13 -3.36 5.26
N LEU A 29 10.70 -4.21 6.19
CA LEU A 29 10.64 -3.91 7.62
C LEU A 29 11.77 -4.64 8.32
N SER A 30 12.73 -3.89 8.87
CA SER A 30 13.79 -4.45 9.70
C SER A 30 13.46 -4.23 11.17
N THR A 31 13.75 -5.24 12.00
CA THR A 31 13.58 -5.16 13.45
C THR A 31 14.85 -5.59 14.16
N THR A 32 15.19 -4.90 15.25
CA THR A 32 16.25 -5.32 16.19
C THR A 32 15.69 -6.10 17.38
N ASN A 33 14.35 -6.18 17.48
CA ASN A 33 13.69 -6.90 18.57
C ASN A 33 13.73 -8.41 18.29
N ILE A 34 14.45 -9.16 19.14
CA ILE A 34 14.63 -10.61 18.97
C ILE A 34 13.34 -11.41 19.03
N ILE A 35 12.33 -10.93 19.78
CA ILE A 35 11.03 -11.58 19.85
C ILE A 35 10.33 -11.47 18.49
N MET A 36 10.33 -10.27 17.90
CA MET A 36 9.74 -10.03 16.58
C MET A 36 10.50 -10.73 15.45
N ALA A 37 11.82 -10.87 15.57
CA ALA A 37 12.61 -11.63 14.61
C ALA A 37 12.22 -13.12 14.57
N ASN A 38 11.79 -13.67 15.71
CA ASN A 38 11.31 -15.05 15.84
C ASN A 38 9.81 -15.20 15.59
N TRP A 39 9.11 -14.14 15.18
CA TRP A 39 7.69 -14.24 14.86
C TRP A 39 7.45 -15.12 13.64
N SER A 40 6.41 -15.95 13.73
CA SER A 40 5.94 -16.73 12.58
C SER A 40 5.47 -15.81 11.46
N ARG A 41 5.42 -16.34 10.23
CA ARG A 41 4.84 -15.63 9.08
C ARG A 41 3.42 -15.12 9.34
N MET A 42 2.61 -15.86 10.09
CA MET A 42 1.24 -15.46 10.44
C MET A 42 1.20 -14.24 11.36
N MET A 43 2.15 -14.15 12.30
CA MET A 43 2.27 -12.98 13.19
C MET A 43 2.68 -11.73 12.39
N TRP A 44 3.65 -11.86 11.48
CA TRP A 44 4.00 -10.78 10.55
C TRP A 44 2.84 -10.39 9.64
N GLN A 45 2.04 -11.36 9.19
CA GLN A 45 0.86 -11.09 8.38
C GLN A 45 -0.16 -10.19 9.12
N ASN A 46 -0.29 -10.30 10.44
CA ASN A 46 -1.15 -9.40 11.23
C ASN A 46 -0.68 -7.94 11.17
N VAL A 47 0.65 -7.71 11.17
CA VAL A 47 1.23 -6.36 11.07
C VAL A 47 0.92 -5.74 9.70
N VAL A 48 1.18 -6.46 8.61
CA VAL A 48 0.91 -5.94 7.27
C VAL A 48 -0.59 -5.81 6.99
N ASN A 49 -1.44 -6.68 7.54
CA ASN A 49 -2.89 -6.51 7.47
C ASN A 49 -3.34 -5.22 8.17
N ARG A 50 -2.71 -4.86 9.29
CA ARG A 50 -2.99 -3.60 9.97
C ARG A 50 -2.57 -2.41 9.09
N ALA A 51 -1.42 -2.48 8.43
CA ALA A 51 -1.00 -1.44 7.49
C ALA A 51 -2.03 -1.25 6.36
N VAL A 52 -2.54 -2.33 5.75
CA VAL A 52 -3.61 -2.24 4.74
C VAL A 52 -4.86 -1.60 5.29
N ARG A 53 -5.32 -1.96 6.51
CA ARG A 53 -6.50 -1.33 7.10
C ARG A 53 -6.33 0.18 7.31
N MET A 54 -5.13 0.61 7.71
CA MET A 54 -4.81 2.03 7.84
C MET A 54 -4.86 2.74 6.48
N LEU A 55 -4.26 2.16 5.45
CA LEU A 55 -4.31 2.69 4.08
C LEU A 55 -5.75 2.69 3.53
N ALA A 56 -6.51 1.63 3.81
CA ALA A 56 -7.90 1.45 3.41
C ALA A 56 -8.84 2.46 4.08
N SER A 57 -8.46 3.02 5.24
CA SER A 57 -9.23 4.07 5.91
C SER A 57 -9.05 5.46 5.30
N GLY A 58 -8.12 5.62 4.36
CA GLY A 58 -7.83 6.89 3.69
C GLY A 58 -8.70 7.19 2.46
N PRO A 59 -8.45 8.32 1.78
CA PRO A 59 -9.20 8.76 0.59
C PRO A 59 -9.19 7.78 -0.58
N PHE A 60 -8.23 6.85 -0.61
CA PHE A 60 -8.05 5.84 -1.66
C PHE A 60 -8.39 4.43 -1.17
N GLY A 61 -9.28 4.30 -0.18
CA GLY A 61 -9.47 3.07 0.57
C GLY A 61 -9.76 1.82 -0.26
N THR A 62 -10.56 1.98 -1.31
CA THR A 62 -10.96 0.90 -2.24
C THR A 62 -9.80 0.33 -3.06
N HIS A 63 -8.66 1.03 -3.10
CA HIS A 63 -7.45 0.58 -3.82
C HIS A 63 -6.55 -0.31 -2.97
N PHE A 64 -6.80 -0.43 -1.65
CA PHE A 64 -5.98 -1.20 -0.72
C PHE A 64 -6.81 -2.34 -0.10
N PHE A 65 -6.81 -3.50 -0.76
CA PHE A 65 -7.64 -4.64 -0.35
C PHE A 65 -6.84 -5.86 0.12
N SER A 66 -5.54 -5.93 -0.16
CA SER A 66 -4.70 -7.08 0.23
C SER A 66 -3.26 -6.67 0.55
N ALA A 67 -2.62 -7.40 1.46
CA ALA A 67 -1.17 -7.39 1.63
C ALA A 67 -0.67 -8.79 1.96
N THR A 68 0.61 -9.01 1.68
CA THR A 68 1.30 -10.25 2.00
C THR A 68 2.68 -9.92 2.55
N GLY A 69 3.06 -10.61 3.62
CA GLY A 69 4.42 -10.56 4.16
C GLY A 69 5.23 -11.80 3.81
N THR A 70 6.49 -11.59 3.47
CA THR A 70 7.53 -12.63 3.46
C THR A 70 8.51 -12.35 4.59
N VAL A 71 8.99 -13.42 5.24
CA VAL A 71 10.03 -13.32 6.26
C VAL A 71 11.32 -13.79 5.60
N GLY A 72 12.27 -12.88 5.42
CA GLY A 72 13.62 -13.21 4.96
C GLY A 72 14.50 -13.55 6.16
N GLY A 73 15.15 -14.72 6.12
CA GLY A 73 16.26 -15.01 7.03
C GLY A 73 17.52 -14.29 6.58
N ASN A 74 18.42 -13.99 7.52
CA ASN A 74 19.80 -13.62 7.20
C ASN A 74 20.57 -14.84 6.66
#